data_AF-A0A7S4MX79-F1
#
_entry.id   AF-A0A7S4MX79-F1
#
_cell.length_a   1.000
_cell.length_b   1.000
_cell.length_c   1.000
_cell.angle_alpha   90.00
_cell.angle_beta   90.00
_cell.angle_gamma   90.00
#
_symmetry.space_group_name_H-M   'P 1'
#
loop_
_entity.id
_entity.type
_entity.pdbx_description
1 polymer ?
#
loop_
_entity_poly.entity_id
_entity_poly.type
_entity_poly.pdbx_seq_one_letter_code
_entity_poly.pdbx_strand_id
1 'polypeptide(L)'
;GSKPGGGGKGSSSATMIPAWTLEGGVEMPTLALNTVGLSVEDTTRAMTLAVPLGFSHVDFHPGKERDGVAAYLRSNPAARDGLFLNTKIRKPPPGTSPADA
;
A
#
# COMPACT_ATOMS: atom_id res chain seq x y z
N GLY A 1 -39.96 -28.92 -24.38
CA GLY A 1 -39.03 -27.95 -24.98
C GLY A 1 -38.56 -27.00 -23.89
N SER A 2 -37.25 -26.94 -23.69
CA SER A 2 -36.54 -26.22 -22.64
C SER A 2 -36.77 -24.71 -22.60
N LYS A 3 -36.64 -24.11 -21.41
CA LYS A 3 -35.92 -22.84 -21.27
C LYS A 3 -35.05 -22.92 -20.01
N PRO A 4 -33.72 -22.95 -20.12
CA PRO A 4 -32.87 -22.88 -18.94
C PRO A 4 -32.83 -21.43 -18.45
N GLY A 5 -33.10 -21.23 -17.15
CA GLY A 5 -32.87 -19.97 -16.47
C GLY A 5 -31.37 -19.68 -16.44
N GLY A 6 -30.97 -18.59 -17.12
CA GLY A 6 -29.59 -18.11 -17.09
C GLY A 6 -29.25 -17.59 -15.69
N GLY A 7 -28.45 -18.36 -14.96
CA GLY A 7 -27.77 -17.88 -13.77
C GLY A 7 -26.73 -16.84 -14.16
N GLY A 8 -27.09 -15.56 -14.08
CA GLY A 8 -26.13 -14.47 -14.15
C GLY A 8 -25.23 -14.53 -12.91
N LYS A 9 -24.03 -15.09 -13.06
CA LYS A 9 -22.95 -14.89 -12.09
C LYS A 9 -22.65 -13.39 -12.10
N GLY A 10 -23.07 -12.68 -11.04
CA GLY A 10 -22.69 -11.29 -10.85
C GLY A 10 -21.18 -11.18 -10.92
N SER A 11 -20.69 -10.43 -11.90
CA SER A 11 -19.30 -9.96 -11.91
C SER A 11 -19.14 -9.11 -10.66
N SER A 12 -18.36 -9.59 -9.68
CA SER A 12 -17.93 -8.73 -8.59
C SER A 12 -16.98 -7.70 -9.21
N SER A 13 -17.48 -6.50 -9.51
CA SER A 13 -16.58 -5.38 -9.75
C SER A 13 -15.77 -5.22 -8.48
N ALA A 14 -14.48 -5.52 -8.51
CA ALA A 14 -13.60 -5.18 -7.41
C ALA A 14 -13.75 -3.68 -7.20
N THR A 15 -14.33 -3.28 -6.07
CA THR A 15 -14.47 -1.87 -5.72
C THR A 15 -13.06 -1.33 -5.58
N MET A 16 -12.60 -0.61 -6.61
CA MET A 16 -11.29 0.04 -6.55
C MET A 16 -11.33 1.09 -5.45
N ILE A 17 -10.29 1.11 -4.61
CA ILE A 17 -10.08 2.18 -3.64
C ILE A 17 -9.95 3.48 -4.46
N PRO A 18 -10.77 4.52 -4.19
CA PRO A 18 -10.66 5.79 -4.89
C PRO A 18 -9.24 6.37 -4.76
N ALA A 19 -8.86 7.21 -5.71
CA ALA A 19 -7.58 7.92 -5.66
C ALA A 19 -7.80 9.43 -5.72
N TRP A 20 -6.87 10.17 -5.14
CA TRP A 20 -6.68 11.59 -5.42
C TRP A 20 -5.61 11.75 -6.49
N THR A 21 -5.86 12.61 -7.46
CA THR A 21 -4.82 13.08 -8.38
C THR A 21 -4.04 14.19 -7.70
N LEU A 22 -2.78 13.93 -7.38
CA LEU A 22 -1.85 14.93 -6.87
C LEU A 22 -1.35 15.82 -8.01
N GLU A 23 -0.73 16.95 -7.64
CA GLU A 23 0.00 17.77 -8.61
C GLU A 23 1.02 16.92 -9.38
N GLY A 24 1.10 17.12 -10.70
CA GLY A 24 1.90 16.28 -11.59
C GLY A 24 1.20 15.00 -12.07
N GLY A 25 -0.07 14.80 -11.75
CA GLY A 25 -0.87 13.68 -12.29
C GLY A 25 -0.63 12.34 -11.60
N VAL A 26 -0.04 12.34 -10.41
CA VAL A 26 0.20 11.12 -9.63
C VAL A 26 -1.09 10.71 -8.92
N GLU A 27 -1.54 9.48 -9.15
CA GLU A 27 -2.70 8.90 -8.47
C GLU A 27 -2.27 8.35 -7.10
N MET A 28 -2.85 8.89 -6.03
CA MET A 28 -2.64 8.43 -4.65
C MET A 28 -3.92 7.78 -4.11
N PRO A 29 -3.93 6.46 -3.84
CA PRO A 29 -5.09 5.80 -3.26
C PRO A 29 -5.48 6.41 -1.90
N THR A 30 -6.77 6.67 -1.69
CA THR A 30 -7.27 7.40 -0.51
C THR A 30 -7.24 6.59 0.77
N LEU A 31 -7.03 5.27 0.69
CA LEU A 31 -6.93 4.36 1.82
C LEU A 31 -5.54 3.72 1.85
N ALA A 32 -4.83 3.91 2.96
CA ALA A 32 -3.49 3.36 3.17
C ALA A 32 -3.48 2.25 4.23
N LEU A 33 -2.63 1.24 4.02
CA LEU A 33 -2.17 0.34 5.07
C LEU A 33 -1.06 1.03 5.87
N ASN A 34 -1.32 1.40 7.12
CA ASN A 34 -0.30 1.95 8.02
C ASN A 34 0.40 0.81 8.79
N THR A 35 1.73 0.82 8.82
CA THR A 35 2.53 -0.23 9.47
C THR A 35 3.11 0.17 10.83
N VAL A 36 2.69 1.31 11.39
CA VAL A 36 3.28 1.85 12.61
C VAL A 36 3.32 0.81 13.75
N GLY A 37 4.51 0.65 14.34
CA GLY A 37 4.71 -0.23 15.48
C GLY A 37 4.91 -1.71 15.14
N LEU A 38 4.62 -2.14 13.90
CA LEU A 38 4.79 -3.53 13.49
C LEU A 38 6.26 -3.97 13.50
N SER A 39 6.49 -5.26 13.69
CA SER A 39 7.78 -5.91 13.45
C SER A 39 8.06 -6.01 11.93
N VAL A 40 9.27 -6.44 11.56
CA VAL A 40 9.60 -6.73 10.15
C VAL A 40 8.68 -7.83 9.61
N GLU A 41 8.50 -8.88 10.40
CA GLU A 41 7.68 -10.05 10.11
C GLU A 41 6.20 -9.66 9.98
N ASP A 42 5.67 -8.89 10.92
CA ASP A 42 4.27 -8.46 10.90
C ASP A 42 3.98 -7.47 9.78
N THR A 43 4.92 -6.58 9.44
CA THR A 43 4.79 -5.70 8.27
C THR A 43 4.72 -6.51 6.98
N THR A 44 5.62 -7.49 6.82
CA THR A 44 5.64 -8.38 5.65
C THR A 44 4.32 -9.16 5.56
N ARG A 45 3.84 -9.70 6.68
CA ARG A 45 2.58 -10.44 6.78
C ARG A 45 1.37 -9.56 6.47
N ALA A 46 1.33 -8.34 6.99
CA ALA A 46 0.26 -7.39 6.72
C ALA A 46 0.15 -7.08 5.22
N MET A 47 1.27 -6.82 4.55
CA MET A 47 1.29 -6.60 3.09
C MET A 47 0.86 -7.85 2.31
N THR A 48 1.31 -9.02 2.74
CA THR A 48 0.94 -10.32 2.13
C THR A 48 -0.57 -10.54 2.15
N LEU A 49 -1.25 -10.06 3.19
CA LEU A 49 -2.70 -10.16 3.31
C LEU A 49 -3.43 -9.03 2.58
N ALA A 50 -2.94 -7.79 2.68
CA ALA A 50 -3.66 -6.61 2.22
C ALA A 50 -3.56 -6.38 0.71
N VAL A 51 -2.37 -6.56 0.11
CA VAL A 51 -2.15 -6.27 -1.31
C VAL A 51 -3.04 -7.12 -2.22
N PRO A 52 -3.21 -8.44 -2.00
CA PRO A 52 -4.15 -9.25 -2.79
C PRO A 52 -5.62 -8.83 -2.65
N LEU A 53 -5.98 -8.10 -1.59
CA LEU A 53 -7.32 -7.56 -1.36
C LEU A 53 -7.53 -6.18 -2.01
N GLY A 54 -6.54 -5.68 -2.75
CA GLY A 54 -6.63 -4.42 -3.50
C GLY A 54 -6.05 -3.21 -2.77
N PHE A 55 -5.38 -3.37 -1.62
CA PHE A 55 -4.61 -2.27 -1.04
C PHE A 55 -3.41 -1.95 -1.91
N SER A 56 -3.36 -0.71 -2.39
CA SER A 56 -2.29 -0.19 -3.25
C SER A 56 -1.52 0.97 -2.62
N HIS A 57 -1.86 1.44 -1.43
CA HIS A 57 -1.13 2.47 -0.70
C HIS A 57 -0.63 1.94 0.65
N VAL A 58 0.68 2.04 0.89
CA VAL A 58 1.33 1.61 2.14
C VAL A 58 2.09 2.78 2.76
N ASP A 59 1.75 3.10 4.01
CA ASP A 59 2.38 4.16 4.81
C ASP A 59 3.22 3.55 5.93
N PHE A 60 4.52 3.86 5.95
CA PHE A 60 5.47 3.24 6.88
C PHE A 60 6.54 4.22 7.37
N HIS A 61 7.15 3.92 8.52
CA HIS A 61 8.28 4.68 9.05
C HIS A 61 9.63 4.08 8.62
N PRO A 62 10.72 4.89 8.61
CA PRO A 62 12.07 4.36 8.47
C PRO A 62 12.41 3.34 9.57
N GLY A 63 13.30 2.39 9.27
CA GLY A 63 13.72 1.34 10.20
C GLY A 63 12.95 0.04 9.98
N LYS A 64 12.55 -0.63 11.07
CA LYS A 64 11.97 -1.99 11.03
C LYS A 64 10.76 -2.13 10.08
N GLU A 65 9.90 -1.12 10.03
CA GLU A 65 8.73 -1.12 9.16
C GLU A 65 9.14 -1.08 7.68
N ARG A 66 10.03 -0.15 7.30
CA ARG A 66 10.66 -0.10 5.97
C ARG A 66 11.29 -1.43 5.58
N ASP A 67 12.00 -2.08 6.51
CA ASP A 67 12.70 -3.33 6.22
C ASP A 67 11.72 -4.50 5.97
N GLY A 68 10.56 -4.50 6.63
CA GLY A 68 9.45 -5.40 6.32
C GLY A 68 8.81 -5.13 4.96
N VAL A 69 8.61 -3.86 4.60
CA VAL A 69 8.13 -3.47 3.25
C VAL A 69 9.12 -3.95 2.19
N ALA A 70 10.41 -3.75 2.43
CA ALA A 70 11.46 -4.22 1.53
C ALA A 70 11.51 -5.75 1.43
N ALA A 71 11.26 -6.48 2.53
CA ALA A 71 11.18 -7.93 2.52
C ALA A 71 9.99 -8.43 1.68
N TYR A 72 8.82 -7.82 1.82
CA TYR A 72 7.67 -8.12 0.97
C TYR A 72 7.99 -7.89 -0.51
N LEU A 73 8.57 -6.73 -0.87
CA LEU A 73 8.88 -6.39 -2.26
C LEU A 73 9.93 -7.32 -2.88
N ARG A 74 10.94 -7.76 -2.10
CA ARG A 74 11.93 -8.74 -2.58
C ARG A 74 11.27 -10.08 -2.96
N SER A 75 10.29 -10.51 -2.19
CA SER A 75 9.54 -11.74 -2.47
C SER A 75 8.45 -11.57 -3.54
N ASN A 76 8.01 -10.34 -3.78
CA ASN A 76 6.91 -9.99 -4.68
C ASN A 76 7.31 -8.83 -5.62
N PRO A 77 8.34 -8.98 -6.47
CA PRO A 77 8.86 -7.87 -7.27
C PRO A 77 7.82 -7.28 -8.23
N ALA A 78 6.92 -8.12 -8.77
CA ALA A 78 5.85 -7.69 -9.67
C ALA A 78 4.81 -6.77 -8.99
N ALA A 79 4.73 -6.74 -7.66
CA ALA A 79 3.81 -5.85 -6.95
C ALA A 79 4.27 -4.38 -7.00
N ARG A 80 5.55 -4.11 -7.26
CA ARG A 80 6.14 -2.77 -7.09
C ARG A 80 5.41 -1.69 -7.89
N ASP A 81 5.05 -1.97 -9.14
CA ASP A 81 4.46 -0.98 -10.05
C ASP A 81 3.01 -0.63 -9.67
N GLY A 82 2.34 -1.49 -8.91
CA GLY A 82 0.98 -1.26 -8.43
C GLY A 82 0.89 -0.60 -7.05
N LEU A 83 2.03 -0.20 -6.46
CA LEU A 83 2.08 0.31 -5.09
C LEU A 83 2.51 1.77 -5.02
N PHE A 84 1.70 2.56 -4.33
CA PHE A 84 2.04 3.86 -3.77
C PHE A 84 2.69 3.66 -2.39
N LEU A 85 3.98 3.94 -2.29
CA LEU A 85 4.76 3.74 -1.07
C LEU A 85 5.07 5.09 -0.43
N ASN A 86 4.53 5.32 0.76
CA ASN A 86 4.74 6.55 1.50
C ASN A 86 5.65 6.31 2.71
N THR A 87 6.73 7.09 2.82
CA THR A 87 7.59 7.07 3.99
C THR A 87 8.02 8.48 4.38
N LYS A 88 8.70 8.58 5.52
CA LYS A 88 8.97 9.84 6.20
C LYS A 88 10.47 10.03 6.30
N ILE A 89 10.95 11.27 6.16
CA ILE A 89 12.30 11.61 6.58
C ILE A 89 12.38 11.54 8.11
N ARG A 90 13.54 11.17 8.65
CA ARG A 90 13.73 11.15 10.10
C ARG A 90 13.66 12.58 10.63
N LYS A 91 12.94 12.78 11.74
CA LYS A 91 12.91 14.07 12.41
C LYS A 91 14.33 14.41 12.89
N PRO A 92 14.90 15.56 12.51
CA PRO A 92 16.19 15.98 13.02
C PRO A 92 16.09 16.35 14.51
N PRO A 93 17.22 16.43 15.24
CA PRO A 93 17.22 16.88 16.62
C PRO A 93 16.49 18.22 16.81
N PRO A 94 15.81 18.45 17.95
CA PRO A 94 15.22 19.75 18.25
C PRO A 94 16.25 20.87 18.11
N GLY A 95 15.88 21.96 17.44
CA GLY A 95 16.77 23.10 17.17
C GLY A 95 17.52 23.04 15.84
N THR A 96 17.39 21.95 15.07
CA THR A 96 17.96 21.87 13.70
C THR A 96 17.20 22.80 12.76
N SER A 97 17.93 23.65 12.02
CA SER A 97 17.32 24.54 11.03
C SER A 97 16.85 23.74 9.80
N PRO A 98 15.90 24.26 8.99
CA PRO A 98 15.51 23.58 7.74
C PRO A 98 16.66 23.36 6.76
N ALA A 99 17.69 24.21 6.77
CA ALA A 99 18.85 24.07 5.90
C ALA A 99 19.82 22.97 6.37
N ASP A 100 19.77 22.62 7.66
CA ASP A 100 20.65 21.63 8.30
C ASP A 100 19.92 20.30 8.60
N ALA A 101 18.67 20.16 8.13
CA ALA A 101 17.77 19.04 8.40
C ALA A 101 17.97 17.85 7.45
#